data_AF-A0A815IZI2-F1
#
_entry.id   AF-A0A815IZI2-F1
#
_cell.length_a   1.000
_cell.length_b   1.000
_cell.length_c   1.000
_cell.angle_alpha   90.00
_cell.angle_beta   90.00
_cell.angle_gamma   90.00
#
_symmetry.space_group_name_H-M   'P 1'
#
loop_
_entity.id
_entity.type
_entity.pdbx_description
1 polymer ?
#
loop_
_entity_poly.entity_id
_entity_poly.type
_entity_poly.pdbx_seq_one_letter_code
_entity_poly.pdbx_strand_id
1 'polypeptide(L)'
;MRLTHTGEDGFMFFIPSKFALYVYNMLMKQDKDYGLINARPWSSKPIYRNGEFCGFVTSTVYGFTLGKQVCLGFVHAPSSERITVNYIRGATYEMDTATKRFKARPNVY
;
A
#
# COMPACT_ATOMS: atom_id res chain seq x y z
N MET A 1 -5.18 -14.31 -18.86
CA MET A 1 -6.32 -14.69 -17.99
C MET A 1 -6.86 -13.42 -17.35
N ARG A 2 -8.19 -13.21 -17.31
CA ARG A 2 -8.80 -12.06 -16.61
C ARG A 2 -9.05 -12.44 -15.15
N LEU A 3 -8.00 -12.33 -14.34
CA LEU A 3 -8.01 -12.57 -12.90
C LEU A 3 -7.07 -11.56 -12.24
N THR A 4 -7.52 -10.94 -11.15
CA THR A 4 -6.71 -10.04 -10.32
C THR A 4 -6.85 -10.42 -8.85
N HIS A 5 -5.82 -10.16 -8.05
CA HIS A 5 -5.86 -10.34 -6.59
C HIS A 5 -6.19 -9.05 -5.84
N THR A 6 -6.34 -7.93 -6.56
CA THR A 6 -6.58 -6.60 -5.99
C THR A 6 -8.07 -6.27 -5.89
N GLY A 7 -8.95 -7.08 -6.49
CA GLY A 7 -10.37 -6.77 -6.61
C GLY A 7 -10.66 -5.65 -7.61
N GLU A 8 -9.64 -5.20 -8.35
CA GLU A 8 -9.77 -4.19 -9.41
C GLU A 8 -9.68 -4.84 -10.79
N ASP A 9 -10.22 -4.18 -11.79
CA ASP A 9 -10.23 -4.69 -13.16
C ASP A 9 -8.80 -4.77 -13.71
N GLY A 10 -8.46 -5.91 -14.34
CA GLY A 10 -7.13 -6.13 -14.86
C GLY A 10 -6.90 -7.56 -15.35
N PHE A 11 -5.65 -7.84 -15.72
CA PHE A 11 -5.25 -9.09 -16.35
C PHE A 11 -3.96 -9.63 -15.73
N MET A 12 -3.89 -10.95 -15.65
CA MET A 12 -2.65 -11.67 -15.34
C MET A 12 -2.02 -12.16 -16.64
N PHE A 13 -0.82 -11.68 -16.92
CA PHE A 13 0.00 -12.11 -18.06
C PHE A 13 0.98 -13.19 -17.63
N PHE A 14 0.91 -14.36 -18.28
CA PHE A 14 1.92 -15.40 -18.14
C PHE A 14 2.93 -15.23 -19.27
N ILE A 15 4.11 -14.69 -18.95
CA ILE A 15 5.13 -14.32 -19.93
C ILE A 15 6.37 -15.17 -19.67
N PRO A 16 6.94 -15.86 -20.67
CA PRO A 16 8.24 -16.51 -20.53
C PRO A 16 9.32 -15.52 -20.09
N SER A 17 10.20 -15.91 -19.16
CA SER A 17 11.16 -15.00 -18.52
C SER A 17 12.03 -14.19 -19.50
N LYS A 18 12.35 -14.76 -20.68
CA LYS A 18 13.12 -14.08 -21.73
C LYS A 18 12.45 -12.83 -22.33
N PHE A 19 11.12 -12.71 -22.20
CA PHE A 19 10.35 -11.57 -22.74
C PHE A 19 9.84 -10.62 -21.66
N ALA A 20 10.00 -10.97 -20.37
CA ALA A 20 9.42 -10.22 -19.26
C ALA A 20 9.85 -8.74 -19.27
N LEU A 21 11.15 -8.48 -19.48
CA LEU A 21 11.68 -7.11 -19.48
C LEU A 21 11.18 -6.29 -20.67
N TYR A 22 11.05 -6.91 -21.84
CA TYR A 22 10.55 -6.24 -23.04
C TYR A 22 9.09 -5.83 -22.88
N VAL A 23 8.24 -6.75 -22.43
CA VAL A 23 6.81 -6.48 -22.21
C VAL A 23 6.62 -5.43 -21.12
N TYR A 24 7.38 -5.53 -20.02
CA TYR A 24 7.36 -4.52 -18.96
C TYR A 24 7.70 -3.11 -19.50
N ASN A 25 8.78 -2.96 -20.25
CA ASN A 25 9.18 -1.66 -20.80
C ASN A 25 8.14 -1.10 -21.78
N MET A 26 7.51 -1.98 -22.57
CA MET A 26 6.47 -1.59 -23.51
C MET A 26 5.22 -1.06 -22.79
N LEU A 27 4.78 -1.74 -21.72
CA LEU A 27 3.67 -1.28 -20.87
C LEU A 27 4.00 0.04 -20.18
N MET A 28 5.18 0.14 -19.54
CA MET A 28 5.62 1.39 -18.88
C MET A 28 5.72 2.57 -19.85
N LYS A 29 6.02 2.32 -21.13
CA LYS A 29 6.09 3.36 -22.16
C LYS A 29 4.70 3.78 -22.64
N GLN A 30 3.80 2.84 -22.91
CA GLN A 30 2.46 3.15 -23.40
C GLN A 30 1.54 3.73 -22.32
N ASP A 31 1.67 3.23 -21.09
CA ASP A 31 0.73 3.58 -20.03
C ASP A 31 1.20 4.74 -19.14
N LYS A 32 2.26 5.45 -19.57
CA LYS A 32 2.77 6.64 -18.88
C LYS A 32 1.70 7.71 -18.73
N ASP A 33 0.86 7.88 -19.77
CA ASP A 33 -0.21 8.89 -19.78
C ASP A 33 -1.38 8.52 -18.85
N TYR A 34 -1.54 7.23 -18.53
CA TYR A 34 -2.49 6.74 -17.54
C TYR A 34 -1.95 6.82 -16.10
N GLY A 35 -0.79 7.42 -15.90
CA GLY A 35 -0.17 7.56 -14.59
C GLY A 35 0.45 6.26 -14.06
N LEU A 36 0.77 5.31 -14.95
CA LEU A 36 1.45 4.08 -14.55
C LEU A 36 2.83 4.43 -13.97
N ILE A 37 3.00 4.12 -12.69
CA ILE A 37 4.26 4.32 -11.98
C ILE A 37 4.75 2.98 -11.45
N ASN A 38 6.07 2.90 -11.24
CA ASN A 38 6.62 1.84 -10.41
C ASN A 38 6.15 2.07 -8.98
N ALA A 39 5.05 1.39 -8.62
CA ALA A 39 4.59 1.33 -7.26
C ALA A 39 5.75 0.77 -6.43
N ARG A 40 6.35 1.61 -5.58
CA ARG A 40 7.35 1.22 -4.61
C ARG A 40 6.76 1.18 -3.21
N PRO A 41 5.76 0.34 -2.94
CA PRO A 41 5.35 0.23 -1.58
C PRO A 41 6.24 -0.84 -0.95
N TRP A 42 7.28 -0.37 -0.26
CA TRP A 42 8.10 -1.25 0.54
C TRP A 42 7.25 -1.77 1.70
N SER A 43 7.13 -3.09 1.80
CA SER A 43 6.70 -3.73 3.04
C SER A 43 7.67 -3.40 4.17
N SER A 44 7.21 -3.52 5.41
CA SER A 44 7.97 -3.23 6.65
C SER A 44 8.24 -1.76 6.94
N LYS A 45 7.42 -0.83 6.43
CA LYS A 45 7.50 0.57 6.84
C LYS A 45 6.85 0.83 8.20
N PRO A 46 7.46 1.68 9.05
CA PRO A 46 6.91 2.00 10.36
C PRO A 46 5.65 2.85 10.22
N ILE A 47 4.64 2.45 10.98
CA ILE A 47 3.40 3.19 11.20
C ILE A 47 3.59 3.98 12.50
N TYR A 48 3.26 5.26 12.45
CA TYR A 48 3.24 6.14 13.59
C TYR A 48 1.80 6.53 13.92
N ARG A 49 1.46 6.51 15.20
CA ARG A 49 0.19 7.00 15.74
C ARG A 49 0.50 8.16 16.67
N ASN A 50 -0.04 9.35 16.39
CA ASN A 50 0.22 10.57 17.16
C ASN A 50 1.73 10.86 17.37
N GLY A 51 2.57 10.48 16.39
CA GLY A 51 4.02 10.64 16.45
C GLY A 51 4.79 9.47 17.09
N GLU A 52 4.12 8.53 17.75
CA GLU A 52 4.75 7.35 18.36
C GLU A 52 4.70 6.13 17.42
N PHE A 53 5.76 5.34 17.42
CA PHE A 53 5.82 4.12 16.63
C PHE A 53 4.77 3.11 17.14
N CYS A 54 3.92 2.63 16.24
CA CYS A 54 2.83 1.73 16.59
C CYS A 54 2.81 0.44 15.76
N GLY A 55 3.80 0.16 14.91
CA GLY A 55 3.89 -1.12 14.21
C GLY A 55 4.39 -0.99 12.77
N PHE A 56 4.17 -2.05 12.00
CA PHE A 56 4.70 -2.17 10.65
C PHE A 56 3.61 -2.48 9.63
N VAL A 57 3.79 -1.93 8.43
CA VAL A 57 3.02 -2.28 7.25
C VAL A 57 3.49 -3.65 6.74
N THR A 58 2.57 -4.60 6.60
CA THR A 58 2.86 -5.96 6.12
C THR A 58 2.66 -6.09 4.62
N SER A 59 1.67 -5.39 4.07
CA SER A 59 1.31 -5.49 2.66
C SER A 59 0.80 -4.16 2.16
N THR A 60 0.98 -3.94 0.88
CA THR A 60 0.71 -2.65 0.27
C THR A 60 0.30 -2.81 -1.17
N VAL A 61 -0.70 -2.07 -1.58
CA VAL A 61 -1.25 -2.10 -2.93
C VAL A 61 -1.66 -0.69 -3.34
N TYR A 62 -1.53 -0.33 -4.60
CA TYR A 62 -2.13 0.89 -5.10
C TYR A 62 -3.57 0.56 -5.52
N GLY A 63 -4.55 1.24 -4.94
CA GLY A 63 -5.95 1.11 -5.34
C GLY A 63 -6.26 2.15 -6.40
N PHE A 64 -6.36 1.74 -7.66
CA PHE A 64 -6.69 2.63 -8.78
C PHE A 64 -8.04 3.30 -8.61
N THR A 65 -9.03 2.59 -8.05
CA THR A 65 -10.38 3.14 -7.78
C THR A 65 -10.34 4.29 -6.78
N LEU A 66 -9.46 4.20 -5.78
CA LEU A 66 -9.28 5.23 -4.77
C LEU A 66 -8.26 6.31 -5.20
N GLY A 67 -7.50 6.06 -6.27
CA GLY A 67 -6.35 6.87 -6.69
C GLY A 67 -5.30 7.01 -5.59
N LYS A 68 -5.18 6.01 -4.70
CA LYS A 68 -4.39 6.10 -3.45
C LYS A 68 -3.66 4.81 -3.14
N GLN A 69 -2.49 4.95 -2.52
CA GLN A 69 -1.79 3.83 -1.91
C GLN A 69 -2.58 3.32 -0.70
N VAL A 70 -2.88 2.03 -0.70
CA VAL A 70 -3.52 1.30 0.40
C VAL A 70 -2.46 0.43 1.06
N CYS A 71 -2.43 0.47 2.39
CA CYS A 71 -1.48 -0.27 3.21
C CYS A 71 -2.26 -1.08 4.25
N LEU A 72 -1.84 -2.33 4.44
CA LEU A 72 -2.31 -3.20 5.51
C LEU A 72 -1.14 -3.40 6.47
N GLY A 73 -1.41 -3.32 7.77
CA GLY A 73 -0.40 -3.51 8.81
C GLY A 73 -1.03 -3.71 10.17
N PHE A 74 -0.22 -4.18 11.11
CA PHE A 74 -0.65 -4.41 12.48
C PHE A 74 -0.26 -3.23 13.36
N VAL A 75 -1.25 -2.70 14.08
CA VAL A 75 -1.06 -1.65 15.08
C VAL A 75 -0.94 -2.30 16.46
N HIS A 76 0.08 -1.92 17.20
CA HIS A 76 0.36 -2.34 18.56
C HIS A 76 0.12 -1.16 19.51
N ALA A 77 -0.48 -1.43 20.67
CA ALA A 77 -0.65 -0.43 21.73
C ALA A 77 0.61 -0.42 22.62
N PRO A 78 1.08 0.76 23.08
CA PRO A 78 2.33 0.88 23.84
C PRO A 78 2.34 0.26 25.25
N SER A 79 1.21 -0.20 25.80
CA SER A 79 1.17 -0.93 27.07
C SER A 79 -0.21 -1.53 27.28
N SER A 80 -0.37 -2.86 27.14
CA SER A 80 -1.49 -3.73 27.57
C SER A 80 -2.95 -3.25 27.42
N GLU A 81 -3.21 -2.12 26.76
CA GLU A 81 -4.53 -1.54 26.55
C GLU A 81 -5.22 -2.27 25.40
N ARG A 82 -6.51 -2.55 25.59
CA ARG A 82 -7.34 -3.09 24.52
C ARG A 82 -7.46 -2.05 23.40
N ILE A 83 -7.02 -2.43 22.21
CA ILE A 83 -7.24 -1.67 20.98
C ILE A 83 -8.75 -1.70 20.69
N THR A 84 -9.44 -0.58 20.97
CA THR A 84 -10.86 -0.40 20.65
C THR A 84 -11.03 0.32 19.31
N VAL A 85 -12.21 0.24 18.70
CA VAL A 85 -12.53 1.00 17.47
C VAL A 85 -12.35 2.50 17.66
N ASN A 86 -12.71 3.01 18.85
CA ASN A 86 -12.51 4.42 19.21
C ASN A 86 -11.01 4.78 19.32
N TYR A 87 -10.18 3.87 19.84
CA TYR A 87 -8.72 4.05 19.89
C TYR A 87 -8.10 4.21 18.50
N ILE A 88 -8.62 3.48 17.51
CA ILE A 88 -8.16 3.55 16.12
C ILE A 88 -8.71 4.79 15.40
N ARG A 89 -9.99 5.12 15.55
CA ARG A 89 -10.59 6.26 14.83
C ARG A 89 -10.19 7.62 15.42
N GLY A 90 -9.85 7.67 16.72
CA GLY A 90 -9.52 8.92 17.43
C GLY A 90 -8.08 9.39 17.31
N ALA A 91 -7.26 8.81 16.44
CA ALA A 91 -5.84 9.15 16.32
C ALA A 91 -5.43 9.53 14.89
N THR A 92 -4.35 10.30 14.81
CA THR A 92 -3.71 10.61 13.52
C THR A 92 -2.65 9.57 13.23
N TYR A 93 -2.73 8.97 12.04
CA TYR A 93 -1.74 8.01 11.57
C TYR A 93 -0.83 8.64 10.54
N GLU A 94 0.45 8.33 10.66
CA GLU A 94 1.47 8.71 9.70
C GLU A 94 2.27 7.47 9.33
N MET A 95 2.70 7.41 8.08
CA MET A 95 3.57 6.36 7.57
C MET A 95 4.85 6.99 7.06
N ASP A 96 5.99 6.47 7.49
CA ASP A 96 7.27 6.90 6.93
C ASP A 96 7.57 6.12 5.65
N THR A 97 7.76 6.85 4.55
CA THR A 97 8.30 6.30 3.31
C THR A 97 9.52 7.10 2.90
N ALA A 98 10.70 6.48 3.03
CA ALA A 98 11.96 7.05 2.58
C ALA A 98 12.22 8.43 3.21
N THR A 99 12.16 8.47 4.54
CA THR A 99 12.46 9.66 5.35
C THR A 99 11.41 10.78 5.22
N LYS A 100 10.27 10.49 4.60
CA LYS A 100 9.13 11.40 4.49
C LYS A 100 7.89 10.77 5.12
N ARG A 101 7.25 11.53 6.02
CA ARG A 101 5.99 11.12 6.66
C ARG A 101 4.78 11.50 5.80
N PHE A 102 3.90 10.55 5.59
CA PHE A 102 2.65 10.72 4.87
C PHE A 102 1.48 10.43 5.81
N LYS A 103 0.49 11.33 5.84
CA LYS A 103 -0.73 11.13 6.62
C LYS A 103 -1.52 9.96 6.04
N ALA A 104 -1.89 9.02 6.89
CA ALA A 104 -2.72 7.87 6.57
C ALA A 104 -4.08 8.01 7.25
N ARG A 105 -5.14 7.60 6.54
CA ARG A 105 -6.48 7.50 7.11
C ARG A 105 -6.72 6.05 7.56
N PRO A 106 -7.00 5.80 8.85
CA PRO A 106 -7.36 4.47 9.30
C PRO A 106 -8.77 4.12 8.79
N ASN A 107 -8.95 2.90 8.30
CA ASN A 107 -10.26 2.30 8.05
C ASN A 107 -10.34 0.99 8.82
N VAL A 108 -11.36 0.88 9.66
CA VAL A 108 -11.67 -0.32 10.44
C VAL A 108 -13.05 -0.77 9.98
N TYR A 109 -13.12 -2.00 9.47
CA TYR A 109 -14.38 -2.66 9.13
C TYR A 109 -15.08 -3.13 10.39
#